data_AF-A0A382SDL2-F1
#
_entry.id   AF-A0A382SDL2-F1
#
_cell.length_a   1.000
_cell.length_b   1.000
_cell.length_c   1.000
_cell.angle_alpha   90.00
_cell.angle_beta   90.00
_cell.angle_gamma   90.00
#
_symmetry.space_group_name_H-M   'P 1'
#
loop_
_entity.id
_entity.type
_entity.pdbx_description
1 polymer ?
#
loop_
_entity_poly.entity_id
_entity_poly.type
_entity_poly.pdbx_seq_one_letter_code
_entity_poly.pdbx_strand_id
1 'polypeptide(L)'
;MPVYYNDGLDDPVQYDRQASFVGGQISNFRENLLNESQAESLKDLDTEKNGILKSRRGFHRFADLLSITSSTNIQALAYFDTDTKESLLAFVNGNIYGVDSSATVTTVASASSYAPENQMYSCQVADKLFYSNYISSNRIGQLRWTGAAWEARGLSD
;
A
#
# COMPACT_ATOMS: atom_id res chain seq x y z
N MET A 1 50.33 20.85 -28.80
CA MET A 1 50.95 21.52 -27.64
C MET A 1 52.05 20.61 -27.12
N PRO A 2 53.26 21.07 -26.80
CA PRO A 2 54.34 20.17 -26.38
C PRO A 2 54.00 19.57 -25.01
N VAL A 3 54.10 18.26 -24.88
CA VAL A 3 53.94 17.57 -23.58
C VAL A 3 55.31 17.60 -22.90
N TYR A 4 55.41 18.33 -21.79
CA TYR A 4 56.60 18.33 -20.95
C TYR A 4 56.58 17.04 -20.10
N TYR A 5 57.50 16.12 -20.41
CA TYR A 5 57.70 14.91 -19.63
C TYR A 5 58.43 15.26 -18.33
N ASN A 6 57.82 14.95 -17.19
CA ASN A 6 58.43 15.09 -15.86
C ASN A 6 58.91 13.70 -15.41
N ASP A 7 60.23 13.54 -15.21
CA ASP A 7 60.89 12.27 -14.84
C ASP A 7 61.06 12.13 -13.31
N GLY A 8 60.27 12.90 -12.54
CA GLY A 8 60.21 12.78 -11.10
C GLY A 8 59.30 11.61 -10.70
N LEU A 9 59.89 10.54 -10.18
CA LEU A 9 59.21 9.36 -9.61
C LEU A 9 58.31 9.65 -8.38
N ASP A 10 58.06 10.93 -8.05
CA ASP A 10 57.28 11.35 -6.89
C ASP A 10 56.27 12.44 -7.31
N ASP A 11 55.16 12.03 -7.92
CA ASP A 11 53.98 12.87 -7.97
C ASP A 11 53.38 12.96 -6.54
N PRO A 12 53.08 14.15 -6.01
CA PRO A 12 52.49 14.26 -4.68
C PRO A 12 51.15 13.51 -4.67
N VAL A 13 50.95 12.65 -3.67
CA VAL A 13 49.68 11.94 -3.46
C VAL A 13 48.58 12.98 -3.29
N GLN A 14 47.83 13.19 -4.37
CA GLN A 14 46.69 14.09 -4.37
C GLN A 14 45.52 13.36 -3.71
N TYR A 15 45.18 13.76 -2.49
CA TYR A 15 43.97 13.26 -1.84
C TYR A 15 42.76 13.69 -2.66
N ASP A 16 41.95 12.72 -3.10
CA ASP A 16 40.64 12.96 -3.70
C ASP A 16 39.73 13.57 -2.64
N ARG A 17 39.78 14.91 -2.55
CA ARG A 17 38.97 15.69 -1.64
C ARG A 17 37.71 16.08 -2.37
N GLN A 18 36.60 15.47 -1.97
CA GLN A 18 35.31 16.02 -2.32
C GLN A 18 35.08 17.32 -1.53
N ALA A 19 35.30 18.44 -2.21
CA ALA A 19 35.32 19.78 -1.62
C ALA A 19 33.93 20.41 -1.41
N SER A 20 32.84 19.70 -1.70
CA SER A 20 31.51 20.29 -1.61
C SER A 20 30.37 19.27 -1.52
N PHE A 21 29.38 19.59 -0.68
CA PHE A 21 28.05 18.99 -0.68
C PHE A 21 27.02 19.85 -1.43
N VAL A 22 27.43 20.96 -2.05
CA VAL A 22 26.57 21.74 -2.94
C VAL A 22 26.37 20.93 -4.22
N GLY A 23 25.28 20.16 -4.31
CA GLY A 23 24.93 19.39 -5.51
C GLY A 23 24.50 17.93 -5.33
N GLY A 24 24.40 17.39 -4.10
CA GLY A 24 23.97 16.00 -3.88
C GLY A 24 25.11 14.97 -3.83
N GLN A 25 24.74 13.71 -3.62
CA GLN A 25 25.53 12.66 -2.96
C GLN A 25 26.99 12.46 -3.44
N ILE A 26 27.87 12.35 -2.45
CA ILE A 26 29.27 11.94 -2.51
C ILE A 26 29.34 10.40 -2.58
N SER A 27 29.53 9.83 -3.77
CA SER A 27 29.76 8.38 -3.90
C SER A 27 31.25 8.08 -3.71
N ASN A 28 31.70 7.95 -2.44
CA ASN A 28 32.93 7.25 -2.00
C ASN A 28 33.17 7.28 -0.46
N PHE A 29 32.20 7.70 0.36
CA PHE A 29 32.30 7.69 1.84
C PHE A 29 31.27 6.78 2.50
N ARG A 30 31.63 6.24 3.69
CA ARG A 30 30.71 5.51 4.58
C ARG A 30 29.47 6.37 4.88
N GLU A 31 28.35 5.70 5.13
CA GLU A 31 27.08 6.33 5.50
C GLU A 31 27.28 7.39 6.60
N ASN A 32 27.13 8.65 6.23
CA ASN A 32 27.22 9.77 7.17
C ASN A 32 25.80 10.20 7.51
N LEU A 33 25.54 10.44 8.80
CA LEU A 33 24.26 10.98 9.26
C LEU A 33 23.97 12.28 8.51
N LEU A 34 22.73 12.47 8.06
CA LEU A 34 22.30 13.74 7.47
C LEU A 34 22.39 14.83 8.54
N ASN A 35 23.03 15.95 8.22
CA ASN A 35 23.04 17.13 9.09
C ASN A 35 21.65 17.80 9.09
N GLU A 36 21.37 18.58 10.15
CA GLU A 36 20.04 19.15 10.46
C GLU A 36 19.40 20.00 9.34
N SER A 37 20.19 20.50 8.37
CA SER A 37 19.71 21.30 7.23
C SER A 37 19.91 20.64 5.85
N GLN A 38 20.22 19.34 5.79
CA GLN A 38 20.57 18.69 4.52
C GLN A 38 19.37 18.12 3.75
N ALA A 39 18.20 17.98 4.37
CA ALA A 39 17.00 17.48 3.72
C ALA A 39 15.77 18.29 4.14
N GLU A 40 15.05 18.83 3.14
CA GLU A 40 13.78 19.54 3.33
C GLU A 40 12.57 18.58 3.24
N SER A 41 12.66 17.56 2.38
CA SER A 41 11.61 16.56 2.20
C SER A 41 12.22 15.21 1.82
N LEU A 42 11.92 14.18 2.61
CA LEU A 42 12.28 12.79 2.32
C LEU A 42 11.03 12.06 1.82
N LYS A 43 11.09 11.48 0.62
CA LYS A 43 10.00 10.72 0.01
C LYS A 43 10.47 9.31 -0.30
N ASP A 44 9.57 8.36 -0.15
CA ASP A 44 9.82 6.96 -0.47
C ASP A 44 11.02 6.32 0.25
N LEU A 45 11.25 6.75 1.50
CA LEU A 45 12.25 6.18 2.39
C LEU A 45 11.58 5.48 3.58
N ASP A 46 12.24 4.45 4.09
CA ASP A 46 11.89 3.76 5.32
C ASP A 46 12.96 4.05 6.38
N THR A 47 12.52 4.32 7.61
CA THR A 47 13.39 4.59 8.76
C THR A 47 13.51 3.34 9.59
N GLU A 48 14.67 2.69 9.55
CA GLU A 48 14.94 1.56 10.45
C GLU A 48 15.24 2.05 11.88
N LYS A 49 15.10 1.15 12.87
CA LYS A 49 15.35 1.47 14.30
C LYS A 49 16.79 1.96 14.59
N ASN A 50 17.71 1.70 13.67
CA ASN A 50 19.11 2.13 13.73
C ASN A 50 19.33 3.56 13.18
N GLY A 51 18.28 4.25 12.74
CA GLY A 51 18.38 5.61 12.17
C GLY A 51 18.93 5.64 10.75
N ILE A 52 19.06 4.49 10.08
CA ILE A 52 19.44 4.41 8.67
C ILE A 52 18.19 4.61 7.82
N LEU A 53 18.29 5.54 6.86
CA LEU A 53 17.29 5.76 5.82
C LEU A 53 17.60 4.87 4.62
N LYS A 54 16.67 3.99 4.26
CA LYS A 54 16.78 3.16 3.05
C LYS A 54 15.60 3.44 2.13
N SER A 55 15.76 3.15 0.84
CA SER A 55 14.64 3.16 -0.10
C SER A 55 13.51 2.27 0.43
N ARG A 56 12.27 2.77 0.38
CA ARG A 56 11.10 1.98 0.78
C ARG A 56 11.07 0.67 0.00
N ARG A 57 10.56 -0.39 0.63
CA ARG A 57 10.26 -1.62 -0.09
C ARG A 57 9.30 -1.32 -1.25
N GLY A 58 9.62 -1.84 -2.43
CA GLY A 58 8.75 -1.74 -3.59
C GLY A 58 7.40 -2.41 -3.33
N PHE A 59 6.40 -2.01 -4.11
CA PHE A 59 5.07 -2.61 -4.06
C PHE A 59 4.93 -3.67 -5.14
N HIS A 60 4.33 -4.79 -4.79
CA HIS A 60 3.87 -5.78 -5.77
C HIS A 60 2.38 -5.58 -6.00
N ARG A 61 1.96 -5.60 -7.27
CA ARG A 61 0.54 -5.65 -7.62
C ARG A 61 -0.02 -6.97 -7.10
N PHE A 62 -1.00 -6.90 -6.21
CA PHE A 62 -1.60 -8.08 -5.60
C PHE A 62 -2.65 -8.70 -6.54
N ALA A 63 -3.77 -8.01 -6.77
CA ALA A 63 -4.87 -8.49 -7.62
C ALA A 63 -5.49 -7.35 -8.42
N ASP A 64 -6.12 -7.70 -9.56
CA ASP A 64 -7.00 -6.80 -10.32
C ASP A 64 -8.45 -7.22 -10.07
N LEU A 65 -9.31 -6.29 -9.64
CA LEU A 65 -10.68 -6.57 -9.16
C LEU A 65 -11.68 -7.02 -10.25
N LEU A 66 -11.20 -7.50 -11.41
CA LEU A 66 -11.93 -7.80 -12.64
C LEU A 66 -12.40 -6.56 -13.42
N SER A 67 -12.04 -6.55 -14.70
CA SER A 67 -12.41 -5.62 -15.78
C SER A 67 -13.92 -5.57 -16.12
N ILE A 68 -14.80 -6.01 -15.21
CA ILE A 68 -16.24 -6.23 -15.46
C ILE A 68 -17.09 -5.01 -15.07
N THR A 69 -16.63 -4.14 -14.18
CA THR A 69 -17.36 -2.93 -13.81
C THR A 69 -16.76 -1.73 -14.51
N SER A 70 -17.59 -1.01 -15.29
CA SER A 70 -17.24 0.31 -15.83
C SER A 70 -17.14 1.39 -14.74
N SER A 71 -17.49 1.05 -13.49
CA SER A 71 -17.45 1.93 -12.33
C SER A 71 -16.31 1.55 -11.41
N THR A 72 -15.40 2.49 -11.19
CA THR A 72 -14.22 2.38 -10.33
C THR A 72 -14.46 2.88 -8.91
N ASN A 73 -15.72 3.12 -8.52
CA ASN A 73 -16.02 3.70 -7.22
C ASN A 73 -15.85 2.67 -6.09
N ILE A 74 -14.65 2.61 -5.52
CA ILE A 74 -14.34 1.80 -4.33
C ILE A 74 -14.84 2.57 -3.10
N GLN A 75 -15.78 1.98 -2.39
CA GLN A 75 -16.50 2.60 -1.28
C GLN A 75 -15.90 2.24 0.09
N ALA A 76 -15.33 1.04 0.19
CA ALA A 76 -14.55 0.57 1.33
C ALA A 76 -13.72 -0.66 0.96
N LEU A 77 -12.66 -0.87 1.75
CA LEU A 77 -11.92 -2.13 1.83
C LEU A 77 -12.00 -2.63 3.27
N ALA A 78 -12.23 -3.93 3.45
CA ALA A 78 -12.29 -4.54 4.76
C ALA A 78 -11.55 -5.87 4.76
N TYR A 79 -10.78 -6.13 5.81
CA TYR A 79 -10.19 -7.45 6.01
C TYR A 79 -11.20 -8.36 6.69
N PHE A 80 -11.43 -9.54 6.12
CA PHE A 80 -12.24 -10.59 6.71
C PHE A 80 -11.31 -11.72 7.12
N ASP A 81 -11.21 -11.95 8.43
CA ASP A 81 -10.31 -12.94 9.00
C ASP A 81 -11.05 -13.86 9.98
N THR A 82 -11.12 -15.13 9.64
CA THR A 82 -11.71 -16.17 10.47
C THR A 82 -10.85 -17.42 10.35
N ASP A 83 -10.94 -18.32 11.34
CA ASP A 83 -10.19 -19.59 11.37
C ASP A 83 -10.29 -20.43 10.08
N THR A 84 -11.36 -20.22 9.29
CA THR A 84 -11.63 -20.98 8.06
C THR A 84 -11.50 -20.18 6.77
N LYS A 85 -11.38 -18.85 6.86
CA LYS A 85 -11.35 -17.97 5.69
C LYS A 85 -10.70 -16.64 6.01
N GLU A 86 -9.65 -16.34 5.24
CA GLU A 86 -9.07 -15.01 5.10
C GLU A 86 -9.40 -14.45 3.71
N SER A 87 -9.84 -13.20 3.66
CA SER A 87 -10.09 -12.49 2.40
C SER A 87 -10.09 -10.98 2.58
N LEU A 88 -9.53 -10.26 1.61
CA LEU A 88 -9.76 -8.83 1.46
C LEU A 88 -11.08 -8.61 0.74
N LEU A 89 -12.03 -7.96 1.41
CA LEU A 89 -13.30 -7.58 0.83
C LEU A 89 -13.23 -6.15 0.27
N ALA A 90 -13.75 -5.98 -0.94
CA ALA A 90 -13.86 -4.69 -1.60
C ALA A 90 -15.33 -4.39 -1.94
N PHE A 91 -15.81 -3.26 -1.45
CA PHE A 91 -17.15 -2.75 -1.75
C PHE A 91 -17.05 -1.77 -2.92
N VAL A 92 -17.62 -2.13 -4.06
CA VAL A 92 -17.49 -1.37 -5.30
C VAL A 92 -18.83 -1.27 -6.01
N ASN A 93 -19.30 -0.04 -6.17
CA ASN A 93 -20.51 0.29 -6.94
C ASN A 93 -21.72 -0.62 -6.62
N GLY A 94 -22.01 -0.85 -5.33
CA GLY A 94 -23.14 -1.70 -4.92
C GLY A 94 -22.86 -3.21 -4.89
N ASN A 95 -21.67 -3.66 -5.29
CA ASN A 95 -21.24 -5.06 -5.25
C ASN A 95 -20.13 -5.26 -4.22
N ILE A 96 -19.97 -6.50 -3.76
CA ILE A 96 -18.92 -6.92 -2.85
C ILE A 96 -18.07 -7.97 -3.56
N TYR A 97 -16.77 -7.74 -3.60
CA TYR A 97 -15.77 -8.64 -4.13
C TYR A 97 -14.87 -9.14 -3.01
N GLY A 98 -14.42 -10.37 -3.09
CA GLY A 98 -13.48 -10.98 -2.17
C GLY A 98 -12.22 -11.37 -2.92
N VAL A 99 -11.08 -10.95 -2.41
CA VAL A 99 -9.75 -11.33 -2.89
C VAL A 99 -9.14 -12.27 -1.86
N ASP A 100 -8.76 -13.47 -2.29
CA ASP A 100 -8.07 -14.42 -1.40
C ASP A 100 -6.55 -14.20 -1.38
N SER A 101 -5.84 -14.94 -0.53
CA SER A 101 -4.38 -14.88 -0.39
C SER A 101 -3.62 -15.21 -1.68
N SER A 102 -4.27 -15.87 -2.62
CA SER A 102 -3.73 -16.24 -3.93
C SER A 102 -4.04 -15.18 -5.00
N ALA A 103 -4.53 -14.00 -4.60
CA ALA A 103 -4.97 -12.92 -5.48
C ALA A 103 -6.15 -13.29 -6.41
N THR A 104 -6.90 -14.34 -6.09
CA THR A 104 -8.10 -14.71 -6.84
C THR A 104 -9.25 -13.82 -6.41
N VAL A 105 -9.87 -13.14 -7.37
CA VAL A 105 -11.03 -12.29 -7.15
C VAL A 105 -12.31 -13.06 -7.39
N THR A 106 -13.22 -13.00 -6.44
CA THR A 106 -14.55 -13.61 -6.51
C THR A 106 -15.62 -12.58 -6.21
N THR A 107 -16.79 -12.72 -6.83
CA THR A 107 -17.96 -11.91 -6.43
C THR A 107 -18.55 -12.55 -5.17
N VAL A 108 -18.60 -11.80 -4.08
CA VAL A 108 -19.12 -12.22 -2.77
C VAL A 108 -20.63 -11.99 -2.69
N ALA A 109 -21.06 -10.82 -3.13
CA ALA A 109 -22.47 -10.45 -3.22
C ALA A 109 -22.67 -9.38 -4.30
N SER A 110 -23.84 -9.39 -4.93
CA SER A 110 -24.23 -8.35 -5.90
C SER A 110 -25.48 -7.62 -5.43
N ALA A 111 -25.60 -6.34 -5.83
CA ALA A 111 -26.76 -5.50 -5.50
C ALA A 111 -27.12 -5.47 -3.99
N SER A 112 -26.10 -5.54 -3.14
CA SER A 112 -26.25 -5.37 -1.69
C SER A 112 -26.89 -4.01 -1.42
N SER A 113 -27.86 -3.97 -0.51
CA SER A 113 -28.85 -2.88 -0.34
C SER A 113 -28.29 -1.56 0.21
N TYR A 114 -27.26 -1.01 -0.43
CA TYR A 114 -26.55 0.20 -0.06
C TYR A 114 -26.32 1.09 -1.28
N ALA A 115 -26.30 2.41 -1.08
CA ALA A 115 -26.05 3.38 -2.15
C ALA A 115 -24.65 3.18 -2.76
N PRO A 116 -24.52 3.06 -4.10
CA PRO A 116 -23.24 2.81 -4.78
C PRO A 116 -22.27 4.01 -4.76
N GLU A 117 -22.74 5.18 -4.34
CA GLU A 117 -21.97 6.43 -4.34
C GLU A 117 -21.47 6.82 -2.94
N ASN A 118 -22.04 6.24 -1.88
CA ASN A 118 -21.71 6.60 -0.51
C ASN A 118 -20.57 5.73 0.04
N GLN A 119 -19.80 6.31 0.97
CA GLN A 119 -18.80 5.57 1.74
C GLN A 119 -19.45 4.42 2.52
N MET A 120 -18.81 3.26 2.50
CA MET A 120 -19.23 2.09 3.27
C MET A 120 -18.44 2.04 4.58
N TYR A 121 -19.13 1.70 5.67
CA TYR A 121 -18.51 1.39 6.95
C TYR A 121 -18.69 -0.09 7.22
N SER A 122 -17.65 -0.72 7.77
CA SER A 122 -17.67 -2.14 8.09
C SER A 122 -16.96 -2.42 9.40
N CYS A 123 -17.46 -3.41 10.13
CA CYS A 123 -16.77 -3.99 11.27
C CYS A 123 -16.93 -5.50 11.24
N GLN A 124 -15.86 -6.21 11.58
CA GLN A 124 -15.94 -7.65 11.80
C GLN A 124 -16.12 -7.93 13.28
N VAL A 125 -17.03 -8.84 13.60
CA VAL A 125 -17.22 -9.39 14.94
C VAL A 125 -17.25 -10.90 14.81
N ALA A 126 -16.19 -11.56 15.30
CA ALA A 126 -15.98 -13.00 15.18
C ALA A 126 -16.13 -13.48 13.71
N ASP A 127 -17.03 -14.42 13.47
CA ASP A 127 -17.30 -15.10 12.21
C ASP A 127 -18.16 -14.29 11.21
N LYS A 128 -18.50 -13.04 11.54
CA LYS A 128 -19.40 -12.20 10.76
C LYS A 128 -18.83 -10.81 10.53
N LEU A 129 -19.06 -10.27 9.34
CA LEU A 129 -18.75 -8.89 9.00
C LEU A 129 -20.03 -8.11 8.75
N PHE A 130 -20.20 -7.03 9.50
CA PHE A 130 -21.31 -6.11 9.37
C PHE A 130 -20.87 -4.93 8.52
N TYR A 131 -21.77 -4.45 7.67
CA TYR A 131 -21.51 -3.32 6.80
C TYR A 131 -22.75 -2.46 6.65
N SER A 132 -22.55 -1.16 6.49
CA SER A 132 -23.64 -0.20 6.34
C SER A 132 -23.17 1.02 5.58
N ASN A 133 -24.12 1.73 4.96
CA ASN A 133 -23.93 3.13 4.63
C ASN A 133 -25.14 3.96 5.05
N TYR A 134 -24.91 5.26 5.16
CA TYR A 134 -25.95 6.22 5.50
C TYR A 134 -26.86 6.44 4.29
N ILE A 135 -27.87 5.60 4.16
CA ILE A 135 -29.12 6.00 3.50
C ILE A 135 -30.14 6.14 4.63
N SER A 136 -31.20 6.92 4.41
CA SER A 136 -32.30 7.28 5.32
C SER A 136 -33.00 6.13 6.07
N SER A 137 -32.52 4.89 5.97
CA SER A 137 -32.90 3.73 6.77
C SER A 137 -31.65 2.89 7.03
N ASN A 138 -31.32 2.67 8.32
CA ASN A 138 -30.16 1.92 8.84
C ASN A 138 -30.13 0.45 8.38
N ARG A 139 -29.96 0.19 7.08
CA ARG A 139 -29.85 -1.19 6.59
C ARG A 139 -28.42 -1.68 6.82
N ILE A 140 -28.27 -2.42 7.91
CA ILE A 140 -27.04 -3.15 8.21
C ILE A 140 -27.07 -4.45 7.42
N GLY A 141 -26.13 -4.59 6.50
CA GLY A 141 -25.84 -5.86 5.86
C GLY A 141 -24.89 -6.69 6.72
N GLN A 142 -24.98 -8.01 6.59
CA GLN A 142 -24.09 -8.97 7.23
C GLN A 142 -23.52 -9.92 6.17
N LEU A 143 -22.22 -10.17 6.24
CA LEU A 143 -21.52 -11.24 5.53
C LEU A 143 -21.05 -12.30 6.53
N ARG A 144 -21.10 -13.56 6.11
CA ARG A 144 -20.42 -14.67 6.78
C ARG A 144 -19.90 -15.68 5.76
N TRP A 145 -18.85 -16.40 6.15
CA TRP A 145 -18.39 -17.58 5.43
C TRP A 145 -18.99 -18.83 6.06
N THR A 146 -19.59 -19.72 5.26
CA THR A 146 -20.24 -20.94 5.76
C THR A 146 -19.30 -22.15 5.83
N GLY A 147 -18.03 -21.98 5.46
CA GLY A 147 -17.09 -23.07 5.23
C GLY A 147 -16.99 -23.47 3.75
N ALA A 148 -18.02 -23.16 2.94
CA ALA A 148 -18.06 -23.48 1.51
C ALA A 148 -18.40 -22.29 0.60
N ALA A 149 -19.19 -21.35 1.10
CA ALA A 149 -19.65 -20.21 0.30
C ALA A 149 -19.84 -18.95 1.17
N TRP A 150 -19.83 -17.80 0.50
CA TRP A 150 -20.23 -16.53 1.08
C TRP A 150 -21.74 -16.45 1.24
N GLU A 151 -22.19 -15.93 2.38
CA GLU A 151 -23.60 -15.68 2.63
C GLU A 151 -23.79 -14.22 3.04
N ALA A 152 -24.53 -13.47 2.20
CA ALA A 152 -24.93 -12.10 2.47
C ALA A 152 -26.38 -12.07 2.96
N ARG A 153 -26.62 -11.36 4.08
CA ARG A 153 -27.96 -11.17 4.65
C ARG A 153 -28.20 -9.67 4.87
N GLY A 154 -29.39 -9.20 4.53
CA GLY A 154 -29.88 -7.91 5.04
C GLY A 154 -30.51 -8.14 6.41
N LEU A 155 -30.10 -7.38 7.42
CA LEU A 155 -30.83 -7.32 8.68
C LEU A 155 -32.00 -6.35 8.45
N SER A 156 -33.20 -6.88 8.29
CA SER A 156 -34.42 -6.10 8.47
C SER A 156 -34.74 -6.07 9.97
N ASP A 157 -35.09 -4.90 10.48
CA ASP A 157 -35.73 -4.77 11.80
C ASP A 157 -36.95 -5.69 11.93
#